data_AF-A0AB39N757-F1
#
_entry.id   AF-A0AB39N757-F1
#
_cell.length_a   1.000
_cell.length_b   1.000
_cell.length_c   1.000
_cell.angle_alpha   90.00
_cell.angle_beta   90.00
_cell.angle_gamma   90.00
#
_symmetry.space_group_name_H-M   'P 1'
#
loop_
_entity.id
_entity.type
_entity.pdbx_description
1 polymer ?
#
loop_
_entity_poly.entity_id
_entity_poly.type
_entity_poly.pdbx_seq_one_letter_code
_entity_poly.pdbx_strand_id
1 'polypeptide(L)'
;MPSSPPDPLPDEPGTGHTRGPGPLGRTAAALLRVLRCHGKPLMRRTGPRHRLGRDLDDCRQERERWQRHAGSYERELADARRECAHLLAWLAALHPATAVLTPDVGCGPDGAHLLRIEAGGRQLSWRLSPADVPLFAHVPYGHPATGDGPAPPDRTAHIRRHTRLLAMEGILSGATAETWAEVMPLRPGEH
;
A
#
# COMPACT_ATOMS: atom_id res chain seq x y z
N MET A 1 -31.71 -4.29 -6.99
CA MET A 1 -32.02 -4.57 -8.41
C MET A 1 -32.83 -3.42 -8.96
N PRO A 2 -32.33 -2.66 -9.96
CA PRO A 2 -33.16 -1.72 -10.70
C PRO A 2 -33.50 -2.26 -12.10
N SER A 3 -34.77 -2.15 -12.44
CA SER A 3 -35.44 -2.67 -13.63
C SER A 3 -35.18 -1.81 -14.87
N SER A 4 -34.99 -2.46 -16.02
CA SER A 4 -34.90 -1.82 -17.35
C SER A 4 -36.28 -1.36 -17.86
N PRO A 5 -36.35 -0.27 -18.66
CA PRO A 5 -37.57 0.09 -19.40
C PRO A 5 -37.63 -0.62 -20.78
N PRO A 6 -38.84 -0.78 -21.37
CA PRO A 6 -39.02 -1.53 -22.62
C PRO A 6 -38.94 -0.65 -23.88
N ASP A 7 -38.51 -1.25 -24.98
CA ASP A 7 -38.60 -0.71 -26.35
C ASP A 7 -40.03 -0.86 -26.93
N PRO A 8 -40.50 0.08 -27.77
CA PRO A 8 -41.69 -0.14 -28.60
C PRO A 8 -41.33 -0.48 -30.06
N LEU A 9 -41.96 -1.54 -30.58
CA LEU A 9 -42.03 -1.90 -32.00
C LEU A 9 -43.06 -1.03 -32.76
N PRO A 10 -43.02 -0.98 -34.11
CA PRO A 10 -43.74 0.01 -34.92
C PRO A 10 -45.11 -0.46 -35.41
N ASP A 11 -46.03 0.48 -35.62
CA ASP A 11 -47.27 0.29 -36.37
C ASP A 11 -47.21 1.04 -37.72
N GLU A 12 -47.51 0.30 -38.78
CA GLU A 12 -47.64 0.71 -40.19
C GLU A 12 -49.04 1.32 -40.48
N PRO A 13 -49.23 1.99 -41.64
CA PRO A 13 -50.16 3.12 -41.78
C PRO A 13 -51.53 2.76 -42.37
N GLY A 14 -52.57 3.40 -41.83
CA GLY A 14 -53.91 3.44 -42.43
C GLY A 14 -54.11 4.65 -43.34
N THR A 15 -54.33 4.39 -44.63
CA THR A 15 -54.74 5.33 -45.68
C THR A 15 -56.18 5.83 -45.50
N GLY A 16 -56.43 7.14 -45.68
CA GLY A 16 -57.78 7.69 -45.84
C GLY A 16 -57.79 9.17 -46.21
N HIS A 17 -58.10 9.49 -47.47
CA HIS A 17 -58.14 10.82 -48.09
C HIS A 17 -59.46 11.59 -47.83
N THR A 18 -59.36 12.92 -47.71
CA THR A 18 -60.10 14.02 -48.43
C THR A 18 -59.97 15.30 -47.58
N ARG A 19 -59.87 16.55 -48.04
CA ARG A 19 -60.04 17.28 -49.31
C ARG A 19 -59.25 18.60 -49.15
N GLY A 20 -58.58 19.08 -50.20
CA GLY A 20 -57.59 20.18 -50.11
C GLY A 20 -58.15 21.62 -50.09
N PRO A 21 -57.27 22.62 -49.84
CA PRO A 21 -57.36 23.87 -50.61
C PRO A 21 -56.05 24.29 -51.34
N GLY A 22 -56.14 24.56 -52.65
CA GLY A 22 -55.37 25.61 -53.37
C GLY A 22 -53.83 25.48 -53.53
N PRO A 23 -53.29 25.38 -54.77
CA PRO A 23 -51.87 25.07 -55.02
C PRO A 23 -50.94 26.29 -55.18
N LEU A 24 -51.28 27.49 -54.68
CA LEU A 24 -50.42 28.68 -54.87
C LEU A 24 -50.12 29.52 -53.62
N GLY A 25 -50.41 29.01 -52.41
CA GLY A 25 -50.03 29.66 -51.14
C GLY A 25 -49.12 28.82 -50.22
N ARG A 26 -48.84 27.55 -50.59
CA ARG A 26 -48.20 26.58 -49.69
C ARG A 26 -46.68 26.48 -49.84
N THR A 27 -46.10 26.89 -50.96
CA THR A 27 -44.64 26.82 -51.15
C THR A 27 -43.92 27.88 -50.33
N ALA A 28 -44.48 29.09 -50.20
CA ALA A 28 -43.94 30.13 -49.31
C ALA A 28 -44.14 29.79 -47.82
N ALA A 29 -45.29 29.23 -47.43
CA ALA A 29 -45.58 28.84 -46.05
C ALA A 29 -44.80 27.59 -45.59
N ALA A 30 -44.51 26.64 -46.50
CA ALA A 30 -43.66 25.49 -46.21
C ALA A 30 -42.19 25.90 -46.07
N LEU A 31 -41.68 26.81 -46.92
CA LEU A 31 -40.33 27.34 -46.77
C LEU A 31 -40.16 28.20 -45.51
N LEU A 32 -41.17 28.99 -45.11
CA LEU A 32 -41.15 29.73 -43.85
C LEU A 32 -41.31 28.84 -42.61
N ARG A 33 -41.99 27.69 -42.69
CA ARG A 33 -42.04 26.71 -41.58
C ARG A 33 -40.74 25.92 -41.44
N VAL A 34 -40.10 25.54 -42.55
CA VAL A 34 -38.78 24.90 -42.50
C VAL A 34 -37.72 25.84 -41.93
N LEU A 35 -37.80 27.15 -42.24
CA LEU A 35 -36.89 28.15 -41.67
C LEU A 35 -37.24 28.60 -40.23
N ARG A 36 -38.49 28.51 -39.78
CA ARG A 36 -38.87 28.78 -38.37
C ARG A 36 -38.70 27.59 -37.43
N CYS A 37 -38.70 26.35 -37.93
CA CYS A 37 -38.37 25.16 -37.14
C CYS A 37 -36.85 24.94 -36.96
N HIS A 38 -36.02 25.81 -37.57
CA HIS A 38 -34.58 25.89 -37.28
C HIS A 38 -34.19 26.98 -36.29
N GLY A 39 -35.18 27.59 -35.63
CA GLY A 39 -34.99 28.14 -34.29
C GLY A 39 -34.91 27.00 -33.29
N LYS A 40 -33.85 26.17 -33.34
CA LYS A 40 -33.46 25.39 -32.17
C LYS A 40 -33.44 26.39 -31.01
N PRO A 41 -34.16 26.15 -29.89
CA PRO A 41 -33.96 27.00 -28.72
C PRO A 41 -32.46 27.01 -28.52
N LEU A 42 -31.86 28.20 -28.49
CA LEU A 42 -30.44 28.41 -28.20
C LEU A 42 -30.14 27.53 -27.00
N MET A 43 -29.63 26.33 -27.29
CA MET A 43 -29.38 25.33 -26.29
C MET A 43 -28.30 25.99 -25.48
N ARG A 44 -28.67 26.37 -24.26
CA ARG A 44 -27.83 26.95 -23.22
C ARG A 44 -26.37 26.64 -23.55
N ARG A 45 -25.67 27.63 -24.12
CA ARG A 45 -24.28 27.53 -24.59
C ARG A 45 -23.30 27.44 -23.41
N THR A 46 -23.80 26.99 -22.27
CA THR A 46 -23.11 26.60 -21.05
C THR A 46 -22.76 25.10 -21.05
N GLY A 47 -23.31 24.26 -21.94
CA GLY A 47 -23.19 22.81 -21.90
C GLY A 47 -21.75 22.23 -21.88
N PRO A 48 -20.87 22.53 -22.86
CA PRO A 48 -19.56 21.86 -22.96
C PRO A 48 -18.51 22.40 -21.98
N ARG A 49 -18.44 23.72 -21.82
CA ARG A 49 -17.48 24.37 -20.90
C ARG A 49 -17.79 24.08 -19.44
N HIS A 50 -19.09 24.03 -19.09
CA HIS A 50 -19.50 23.69 -17.74
C HIS A 50 -19.29 22.20 -17.45
N ARG A 51 -19.54 21.32 -18.44
CA ARG A 51 -19.21 19.88 -18.31
C ARG A 51 -17.71 19.66 -18.11
N LEU A 52 -16.87 20.26 -18.96
CA LEU A 52 -15.42 20.19 -18.80
C LEU A 52 -14.95 20.77 -17.46
N GLY A 53 -15.56 21.87 -17.01
CA GLY A 53 -15.28 22.43 -15.69
C GLY A 53 -15.58 21.44 -14.55
N ARG A 54 -16.73 20.77 -14.60
CA ARG A 54 -17.07 19.72 -13.63
C ARG A 54 -16.09 18.55 -13.69
N ASP A 55 -15.78 18.05 -14.88
CA ASP A 55 -14.85 16.93 -15.05
C ASP A 55 -13.45 17.29 -14.47
N LEU A 56 -12.99 18.53 -14.64
CA LEU A 56 -11.74 19.02 -14.05
C LEU A 56 -11.80 19.11 -12.53
N ASP A 57 -12.92 19.56 -11.98
CA ASP A 57 -13.12 19.65 -10.53
C ASP A 57 -13.21 18.24 -9.91
N ASP A 58 -13.86 17.30 -10.59
CA ASP A 58 -13.90 15.88 -10.21
C ASP A 58 -12.48 15.28 -10.22
N CYS A 59 -11.69 15.53 -11.27
CA CYS A 59 -10.30 15.08 -11.32
C CYS A 59 -9.43 15.69 -10.21
N ARG A 60 -9.65 16.97 -9.85
CA ARG A 60 -8.93 17.62 -8.74
C ARG A 60 -9.30 17.00 -7.40
N GLN A 61 -10.60 16.77 -7.18
CA GLN A 61 -11.10 16.13 -5.96
C GLN A 61 -10.54 14.72 -5.80
N GLU A 62 -10.50 13.96 -6.89
CA GLU A 62 -9.96 12.59 -6.88
C GLU A 62 -8.46 12.60 -6.62
N ARG A 63 -7.70 13.51 -7.23
CA ARG A 63 -6.27 13.68 -6.94
C ARG A 63 -6.03 14.02 -5.46
N GLU A 64 -6.80 14.93 -4.87
CA GLU A 64 -6.69 15.28 -3.45
C GLU A 64 -7.03 14.11 -2.53
N ARG A 65 -8.00 13.26 -2.93
CA ARG A 65 -8.30 12.01 -2.24
C ARG A 65 -7.10 11.06 -2.27
N TRP A 66 -6.53 10.79 -3.45
CA TRP A 66 -5.35 9.92 -3.58
C TRP A 66 -4.12 10.46 -2.85
N GLN A 67 -3.89 11.77 -2.88
CA GLN A 67 -2.80 12.42 -2.13
C GLN A 67 -2.96 12.22 -0.62
N ARG A 68 -4.18 12.35 -0.09
CA ARG A 68 -4.45 12.06 1.32
C ARG A 68 -4.19 10.60 1.68
N HIS A 69 -4.57 9.67 0.80
CA HIS A 69 -4.29 8.24 1.00
C HIS A 69 -2.79 7.94 0.95
N ALA A 70 -2.07 8.47 -0.05
CA ALA A 70 -0.62 8.32 -0.16
C ALA A 70 0.09 8.85 1.09
N GLY A 71 -0.27 10.05 1.54
CA GLY A 71 0.29 10.62 2.77
C GLY A 71 -0.08 9.84 4.03
N SER A 72 -1.23 9.13 4.07
CA SER A 72 -1.55 8.22 5.18
C SER A 72 -0.65 7.00 5.19
N TYR A 73 -0.47 6.36 4.03
CA TYR A 73 0.41 5.20 3.91
C TYR A 73 1.88 5.53 4.17
N GLU A 74 2.34 6.72 3.77
CA GLU A 74 3.68 7.19 4.10
C GLU A 74 3.90 7.32 5.61
N ARG A 75 2.90 7.84 6.35
CA ARG A 75 2.94 7.92 7.81
C ARG A 75 2.95 6.53 8.45
N GLU A 76 2.02 5.67 8.06
CA GLU A 76 1.95 4.29 8.58
C GLU A 76 3.24 3.50 8.31
N LEU A 77 3.83 3.68 7.12
CA LEU A 77 5.11 3.06 6.78
C LEU A 77 6.26 3.64 7.61
N ALA A 78 6.26 4.95 7.89
CA ALA A 78 7.25 5.58 8.76
C ALA A 78 7.15 5.07 10.20
N ASP A 79 5.94 4.96 10.74
CA ASP A 79 5.68 4.43 12.07
C ASP A 79 6.11 2.96 12.17
N ALA A 80 5.72 2.12 11.21
CA ALA A 80 6.13 0.71 11.17
C ALA A 80 7.66 0.55 11.07
N ARG A 81 8.35 1.41 10.29
CA ARG A 81 9.82 1.40 10.20
C ARG A 81 10.46 1.78 11.53
N ARG A 82 9.91 2.78 12.22
CA ARG A 82 10.39 3.21 13.54
C ARG A 82 10.19 2.12 14.59
N GLU A 83 9.04 1.46 14.62
CA GLU A 83 8.80 0.31 15.49
C GLU A 83 9.78 -0.84 15.20
N CYS A 84 9.99 -1.18 13.93
CA CYS A 84 11.00 -2.15 13.53
C CYS A 84 12.40 -1.77 14.02
N ALA A 85 12.77 -0.49 13.96
CA ALA A 85 14.06 -0.02 14.45
C ALA A 85 14.23 -0.21 15.96
N HIS A 86 13.19 0.06 16.76
CA HIS A 86 13.23 -0.18 18.21
C HIS A 86 13.36 -1.67 18.53
N LEU A 87 12.63 -2.53 17.82
CA LEU A 87 12.74 -3.98 17.99
C LEU A 87 14.13 -4.50 17.60
N LEU A 88 14.74 -3.95 16.54
CA LEU A 88 16.11 -4.28 16.16
C LEU A 88 17.14 -3.78 17.20
N ALA A 89 16.94 -2.60 17.79
CA ALA A 89 17.80 -2.09 18.86
C ALA A 89 17.73 -2.98 20.11
N TRP A 90 16.51 -3.42 20.46
CA TRP A 90 16.30 -4.38 21.53
C TRP A 90 16.95 -5.73 21.22
N LEU A 91 16.78 -6.27 20.00
CA LEU A 91 17.43 -7.50 19.57
C LEU A 91 18.96 -7.39 19.64
N ALA A 92 19.52 -6.26 19.21
CA ALA A 92 20.96 -6.01 19.32
C ALA A 92 21.45 -6.01 20.78
N ALA A 93 20.65 -5.47 21.71
CA ALA A 93 20.97 -5.51 23.14
C ALA A 93 20.96 -6.93 23.73
N LEU A 94 20.14 -7.83 23.18
CA LEU A 94 20.12 -9.25 23.56
C LEU A 94 21.28 -10.06 22.95
N HIS A 95 21.93 -9.53 21.92
CA HIS A 95 23.05 -10.18 21.23
C HIS A 95 24.33 -9.32 21.25
N PRO A 96 24.83 -8.89 22.44
CA PRO A 96 25.91 -7.92 22.53
C PRO A 96 27.24 -8.42 21.96
N ALA A 97 27.43 -9.75 21.91
CA ALA A 97 28.65 -10.36 21.38
C ALA A 97 28.71 -10.40 19.83
N THR A 98 27.57 -10.26 19.14
CA THR A 98 27.49 -10.43 17.68
C THR A 98 26.90 -9.22 16.94
N ALA A 99 26.28 -8.29 17.66
CA ALA A 99 25.74 -7.07 17.10
C ALA A 99 26.84 -6.07 16.77
N VAL A 100 26.88 -5.60 15.52
CA VAL A 100 27.85 -4.61 15.02
C VAL A 100 27.15 -3.62 14.10
N LEU A 101 27.44 -2.34 14.24
CA LEU A 101 26.97 -1.28 13.36
C LEU A 101 28.08 -0.89 12.38
N THR A 102 27.76 -0.77 11.09
CA THR A 102 28.73 -0.42 10.05
C THR A 102 28.18 0.65 9.11
N PRO A 103 28.97 1.63 8.66
CA PRO A 103 28.51 2.59 7.66
C PRO A 103 28.32 1.91 6.29
N ASP A 104 27.25 2.23 5.56
CA ASP A 104 27.02 1.75 4.18
C ASP A 104 27.84 2.62 3.20
N VAL A 105 28.97 2.08 2.76
CA VAL A 105 30.00 2.77 1.94
C VAL A 105 29.43 3.32 0.62
N GLY A 106 28.30 2.80 0.14
CA GLY A 106 27.67 3.24 -1.10
C GLY A 106 26.83 4.53 -0.99
N CYS A 107 26.61 5.08 0.21
CA CYS A 107 25.54 6.04 0.45
C CYS A 107 25.98 7.46 0.86
N GLY A 108 27.29 7.76 0.86
CA GLY A 108 27.84 9.07 1.20
C GLY A 108 28.08 9.30 2.71
N PRO A 109 28.53 10.50 3.14
CA PRO A 109 28.90 10.80 4.52
C PRO A 109 27.71 10.80 5.50
N ASP A 110 26.48 11.04 5.03
CA ASP A 110 25.22 10.86 5.77
C ASP A 110 24.56 9.51 5.46
N GLY A 111 25.36 8.54 5.02
CA GLY A 111 24.91 7.29 4.46
C GLY A 111 24.06 6.45 5.43
N ALA A 112 23.19 5.62 4.86
CA ALA A 112 22.50 4.59 5.61
C ALA A 112 23.52 3.76 6.42
N HIS A 113 23.12 3.32 7.61
CA HIS A 113 23.95 2.42 8.42
C HIS A 113 23.42 1.00 8.29
N LEU A 114 24.30 0.02 8.46
CA LEU A 114 23.96 -1.40 8.46
C LEU A 114 24.16 -1.97 9.86
N LEU A 115 23.07 -2.44 10.47
CA LEU A 115 23.13 -3.30 11.63
C LEU A 115 23.39 -4.72 11.17
N ARG A 116 24.40 -5.39 11.73
CA ARG A 116 24.72 -6.79 11.49
C ARG A 116 24.61 -7.56 12.80
N ILE A 117 23.85 -8.65 12.80
CA ILE A 117 23.72 -9.56 13.95
C ILE A 117 23.91 -10.98 13.43
N GLU A 118 24.67 -11.79 14.15
CA GLU A 118 24.77 -13.22 13.86
C GLU A 118 23.70 -14.00 14.63
N ALA A 119 22.91 -14.82 13.91
CA ALA A 119 21.87 -15.67 14.46
C ALA A 119 21.83 -17.02 13.73
N GLY A 120 21.94 -18.12 14.47
CA GLY A 120 21.95 -19.47 13.90
C GLY A 120 23.10 -19.71 12.92
N GLY A 121 24.30 -19.21 13.23
CA GLY A 121 25.50 -19.34 12.40
C GLY A 121 25.46 -18.58 11.08
N ARG A 122 24.51 -17.63 10.93
CA ARG A 122 24.44 -16.75 9.77
C ARG A 122 24.37 -15.31 10.20
N GLN A 123 25.05 -14.46 9.44
CA GLN A 123 24.94 -13.04 9.60
C GLN A 123 23.70 -12.49 8.91
N LEU A 124 22.96 -11.68 9.63
CA LEU A 124 21.79 -10.95 9.15
C LEU A 124 22.12 -9.47 9.17
N SER A 125 21.78 -8.77 8.10
CA SER A 125 22.05 -7.34 7.95
C SER A 125 20.77 -6.56 7.70
N TRP A 126 20.58 -5.41 8.35
CA TRP A 126 19.47 -4.48 8.12
C TRP A 126 19.98 -3.08 7.83
N ARG A 127 19.41 -2.43 6.81
CA ARG A 127 19.62 -1.00 6.57
C ARG A 127 18.82 -0.19 7.59
N LEU A 128 19.48 0.79 8.17
CA LEU A 128 18.93 1.72 9.13
C LEU A 128 18.87 3.12 8.50
N SER A 129 17.79 3.82 8.80
CA SER A 129 17.70 5.26 8.56
C SER A 129 18.72 5.98 9.46
N PRO A 130 19.40 7.03 8.96
CA PRO A 130 20.29 7.85 9.79
C PRO A 130 19.61 8.37 11.07
N ALA A 131 18.31 8.67 11.02
CA ALA A 131 17.53 9.16 12.16
C ALA A 131 17.40 8.12 13.31
N ASP A 132 17.50 6.83 13.00
CA ASP A 132 17.32 5.75 13.97
C ASP A 132 18.65 5.24 14.55
N VAL A 133 19.79 5.64 13.98
CA VAL A 133 21.13 5.26 14.43
C VAL A 133 21.37 5.53 15.93
N PRO A 134 20.90 6.65 16.53
CA PRO A 134 21.06 6.89 17.96
C PRO A 134 20.44 5.82 18.87
N LEU A 135 19.44 5.05 18.40
CA LEU A 135 18.85 3.95 19.16
C LEU A 135 19.84 2.79 19.41
N PHE A 136 20.93 2.75 18.64
CA PHE A 136 21.94 1.70 18.67
C PHE A 136 23.24 2.16 19.34
N ALA A 137 23.19 3.19 20.19
CA ALA A 137 24.38 3.73 20.88
C ALA A 137 25.14 2.69 21.72
N HIS A 138 24.47 1.61 22.14
CA HIS A 138 25.06 0.49 22.87
C HIS A 138 25.78 -0.53 21.97
N VAL A 139 25.62 -0.44 20.65
CA VAL A 139 26.18 -1.38 19.69
C VAL A 139 27.55 -0.87 19.21
N PRO A 140 28.60 -1.70 19.24
CA PRO A 140 29.91 -1.29 18.75
C PRO A 140 29.91 -1.00 17.26
N TYR A 141 30.67 0.02 16.85
CA TYR A 141 30.94 0.31 15.44
C TYR A 141 32.04 -0.61 14.91
N GLY A 142 31.76 -1.29 13.81
CA GLY A 142 32.71 -2.13 13.08
C GLY A 142 33.26 -1.45 11.83
N HIS A 143 34.21 -2.12 11.19
CA HIS A 143 34.74 -1.67 9.92
C HIS A 143 33.68 -1.81 8.81
N PRO A 144 33.62 -0.85 7.85
CA PRO A 144 32.76 -0.99 6.69
C PRO A 144 33.01 -2.31 5.98
N ALA A 145 31.94 -3.07 5.72
CA ALA A 145 32.06 -4.30 4.96
C ALA A 145 32.39 -3.94 3.51
N THR A 146 33.52 -4.40 2.99
CA THR A 146 33.79 -4.39 1.56
C THR A 146 32.70 -5.26 0.92
N GLY A 147 31.74 -4.61 0.26
CA GLY A 147 30.63 -5.28 -0.38
C GLY A 147 31.15 -6.16 -1.51
N ASP A 148 31.07 -7.47 -1.34
CA ASP A 148 31.00 -8.48 -2.39
C ASP A 148 30.70 -9.84 -1.75
N GLY A 149 29.51 -9.94 -1.14
CA GLY A 149 28.91 -11.21 -0.76
C GLY A 149 27.80 -11.56 -1.74
N PRO A 150 27.63 -12.84 -2.13
CA PRO A 150 26.53 -13.27 -2.99
C PRO A 150 25.18 -12.79 -2.43
N ALA A 151 24.21 -12.56 -3.32
CA ALA A 151 22.89 -12.04 -3.00
C ALA A 151 22.37 -12.60 -1.67
N PRO A 152 21.95 -11.75 -0.72
CA PRO A 152 21.65 -12.20 0.62
C PRO A 152 20.57 -13.30 0.53
N PRO A 153 20.81 -14.50 1.07
CA PRO A 153 19.78 -15.53 1.13
C PRO A 153 18.54 -14.96 1.82
N ASP A 154 17.33 -15.45 1.50
CA ASP A 154 16.08 -14.93 2.08
C ASP A 154 16.17 -14.87 3.61
N ARG A 155 16.48 -13.67 4.11
CA ARG A 155 16.70 -13.37 5.53
C ARG A 155 15.46 -13.74 6.33
N THR A 156 14.28 -13.54 5.75
CA THR A 156 12.99 -13.83 6.40
C THR A 156 12.80 -15.33 6.54
N ALA A 157 13.11 -16.12 5.50
CA ALA A 157 13.07 -17.58 5.61
C ALA A 157 14.06 -18.11 6.65
N HIS A 158 15.27 -17.57 6.69
CA HIS A 158 16.26 -17.95 7.72
C HIS A 158 15.77 -17.65 9.13
N ILE A 159 15.30 -16.42 9.38
CA ILE A 159 14.75 -16.02 10.69
C ILE A 159 13.62 -16.96 11.09
N ARG A 160 12.62 -17.19 10.22
CA ARG A 160 11.49 -18.09 10.52
C ARG A 160 11.95 -19.50 10.88
N ARG A 161 12.90 -20.05 10.12
CA ARG A 161 13.45 -21.38 10.38
C ARG A 161 14.19 -21.42 11.73
N HIS A 162 15.05 -20.46 11.99
CA HIS A 162 15.85 -20.42 13.21
C HIS A 162 14.98 -20.22 14.45
N THR A 163 14.02 -19.28 14.42
CA THR A 163 13.08 -19.06 15.51
C THR A 163 12.24 -20.31 15.80
N ARG A 164 11.82 -21.06 14.77
CA ARG A 164 11.13 -22.34 14.97
C ARG A 164 12.01 -23.36 15.71
N LEU A 165 13.29 -23.45 15.37
CA LEU A 165 14.22 -24.37 16.04
C LEU A 165 14.41 -23.98 17.52
N LEU A 166 14.61 -22.70 17.81
CA LEU A 166 14.74 -22.20 19.19
C LEU A 166 13.48 -22.47 20.02
N ALA A 167 12.29 -22.29 19.43
CA ALA A 167 11.04 -22.59 20.10
C ALA A 167 10.90 -24.08 20.44
N MET A 168 11.33 -24.98 19.55
CA MET A 168 11.32 -26.42 19.80
C MET A 168 12.34 -26.84 20.86
N GLU A 169 13.54 -26.27 20.83
CA GLU A 169 14.57 -26.50 21.86
C GLU A 169 14.06 -26.07 23.24
N GLY A 170 13.45 -24.89 23.35
CA GLY A 170 12.86 -24.41 24.60
C GLY A 170 11.80 -25.37 25.17
N ILE A 171 10.99 -26.00 24.32
CA ILE A 171 10.00 -27.00 24.74
C ILE A 171 10.68 -28.27 25.25
N LEU A 172 11.70 -28.75 24.55
CA LEU A 172 12.44 -29.97 24.94
C LEU A 172 13.28 -29.74 26.21
N SER A 173 13.90 -28.58 26.36
CA SER A 173 14.64 -28.17 27.55
C SER A 173 13.72 -27.91 28.76
N GLY A 174 12.52 -27.37 28.53
CA GLY A 174 11.50 -27.19 29.57
C GLY A 174 10.93 -28.52 30.08
N ALA A 175 10.57 -29.44 29.17
CA ALA A 175 10.05 -30.76 29.53
C ALA A 175 11.07 -31.60 30.31
N THR A 176 12.36 -31.50 29.98
CA THR A 176 13.42 -32.19 30.73
C THR A 176 13.61 -31.60 32.13
N ALA A 177 13.52 -30.28 32.31
CA ALA A 177 13.62 -29.65 33.63
C ALA A 177 12.47 -30.07 34.58
N GLU A 178 11.23 -30.17 34.06
CA GLU A 178 10.08 -30.69 34.82
C GLU A 178 10.27 -32.17 35.22
N THR A 179 10.80 -32.98 34.29
CA THR A 179 11.06 -34.41 34.55
C THR A 179 12.15 -34.62 35.62
N TRP A 180 13.20 -33.79 35.64
CA TRP A 180 14.24 -33.86 36.68
C TRP A 180 13.76 -33.34 38.04
N ALA A 181 12.83 -32.39 38.07
CA ALA A 181 12.21 -31.89 39.30
C ALA A 181 11.28 -32.93 39.96
N GLU A 182 10.64 -33.80 39.15
CA GLU A 182 9.82 -34.90 39.65
C GLU A 182 10.68 -36.10 40.15
N VAL A 183 11.88 -36.29 39.59
CA VAL A 183 12.80 -37.39 39.96
C VAL A 183 13.64 -37.08 41.21
N MET A 184 13.83 -35.80 41.57
CA MET A 184 14.56 -35.40 42.77
C MET A 184 13.59 -34.90 43.84
N PRO A 185 12.98 -35.78 44.66
CA PRO A 185 12.30 -35.31 45.86
C PRO A 185 13.37 -34.72 46.77
N LEU A 186 13.29 -33.40 46.97
CA LEU A 186 14.07 -32.67 47.96
C LEU A 186 14.05 -33.46 49.27
N ARG A 187 15.20 -34.03 49.68
CA ARG A 187 15.34 -34.61 51.01
C ARG A 187 15.19 -33.48 52.03
N PRO A 188 14.17 -33.52 52.91
CA PRO A 188 14.06 -32.55 53.97
C PRO A 188 14.94 -33.02 55.13
N GLY A 189 15.88 -32.15 55.52
CA GLY A 189 16.45 -32.16 56.86
C GLY A 189 17.95 -32.43 56.92
N GLU A 190 18.73 -31.35 57.00
CA GLU A 190 19.87 -31.24 57.92
C GLU A 190 19.90 -29.80 58.45
N HIS A 191 19.33 -29.62 59.65
CA HIS A 191 19.60 -28.51 60.57
C HIS A 191 20.50 -29.05 61.68
#